data_AF-A0A1F9M9X4-F1
#
_entry.id   AF-A0A1F9M9X4-F1
#
_cell.length_a   1.000
_cell.length_b   1.000
_cell.length_c   1.000
_cell.angle_alpha   90.00
_cell.angle_beta   90.00
_cell.angle_gamma   90.00
#
_symmetry.space_group_name_H-M   'P 1'
#
loop_
_entity.id
_entity.type
_entity.pdbx_description
1 polymer ?
#
loop_
_entity_poly.entity_id
_entity_poly.type
_entity_poly.pdbx_seq_one_letter_code
_entity_poly.pdbx_strand_id
1 'polypeptide(L)'
;MNIFSSREIAVAFWTVAILTLALSVKGVRESAFGLVRQALLSKLILIWLSLAAYAVILVLGLRELGLWTIELLKDTLIWFGFGALAYPFQFHNPQKTPRVIRVLVRDSLSVLIIVEVLVETYTFSLPIELIIVPTVTLIAMMGAVAEMREEHKTVAKVLGNVQALVGFVLIAIVVRRAAIDPGHSFVAALLSSLLIVVLSLATWPFICFLRLFFAYEDMLWRIGWKKNVSRVFKHFSAFRILRHLQYRSTAVAPFIRRNAFKLNDVVDQNSLEALLGEDRNRASD
;
A
#
# COMPACT_ATOMS: atom_id res chain seq x y z
N MET A 1 -15.99 19.30 21.70
CA MET A 1 -15.84 18.61 20.40
C MET A 1 -15.22 17.24 20.66
N ASN A 2 -15.93 16.16 20.33
CA ASN A 2 -15.30 14.84 20.32
C ASN A 2 -14.50 14.74 19.03
N ILE A 3 -13.18 14.62 19.15
CA ILE A 3 -12.24 14.48 18.02
C ILE A 3 -12.45 13.13 17.31
N PHE A 4 -12.98 12.15 18.04
CA PHE A 4 -13.22 10.80 17.55
C PHE A 4 -14.70 10.49 17.42
N SER A 5 -15.06 9.79 16.34
CA SER A 5 -16.41 9.28 16.13
C SER A 5 -16.65 8.02 16.96
N SER A 6 -17.92 7.69 17.24
CA SER A 6 -18.29 6.46 17.96
C SER A 6 -17.71 5.19 17.31
N ARG A 7 -17.61 5.20 15.97
CA ARG A 7 -17.03 4.10 15.20
C ARG A 7 -15.53 3.98 15.41
N GLU A 8 -14.81 5.09 15.36
CA GLU A 8 -13.36 5.11 15.59
C GLU A 8 -13.02 4.61 16.99
N ILE A 9 -13.81 5.02 18.00
CA ILE A 9 -13.66 4.53 19.37
C ILE A 9 -13.90 3.02 19.45
N ALA A 10 -14.96 2.52 18.81
CA ALA A 10 -15.27 1.08 18.79
C ALA A 10 -14.18 0.25 18.06
N VAL A 11 -13.70 0.74 16.91
CA VAL A 11 -12.62 0.09 16.16
C VAL A 11 -11.32 0.10 16.96
N ALA A 12 -10.96 1.21 17.59
CA ALA A 12 -9.77 1.31 18.44
C ALA A 12 -9.87 0.36 19.64
N PHE A 13 -11.01 0.32 20.32
CA PHE A 13 -11.25 -0.58 21.45
C PHE A 13 -11.04 -2.05 21.06
N TRP A 14 -11.70 -2.51 19.98
CA TRP A 14 -11.58 -3.89 19.54
C TRP A 14 -10.20 -4.22 18.98
N THR A 15 -9.54 -3.27 18.30
CA THR A 15 -8.17 -3.46 17.82
C THR A 15 -7.22 -3.70 19.00
N VAL A 16 -7.30 -2.88 20.05
CA VAL A 16 -6.50 -3.07 21.27
C VAL A 16 -6.83 -4.38 21.97
N ALA A 17 -8.11 -4.73 22.09
CA ALA A 17 -8.55 -5.98 22.71
C ALA A 17 -8.00 -7.21 21.95
N ILE A 18 -8.17 -7.24 20.62
CA ILE A 18 -7.69 -8.33 19.76
C ILE A 18 -6.16 -8.41 19.80
N LEU A 19 -5.45 -7.29 19.71
CA LEU A 19 -3.98 -7.29 19.81
C LEU A 19 -3.50 -7.80 21.17
N THR A 20 -4.16 -7.43 22.26
CA THR A 20 -3.82 -7.91 23.61
C THR A 20 -4.03 -9.42 23.73
N LEU A 21 -5.16 -9.92 23.23
CA LEU A 21 -5.43 -11.37 23.20
C LEU A 21 -4.43 -12.11 22.30
N ALA A 22 -4.12 -11.56 21.13
CA ALA A 22 -3.17 -12.14 20.19
C ALA A 22 -1.75 -12.21 20.81
N LEU A 23 -1.28 -11.14 21.46
CA LEU A 23 0.02 -11.10 22.13
C LEU A 23 0.09 -11.96 23.40
N SER A 24 -1.05 -12.39 23.94
CA SER A 24 -1.10 -13.37 25.03
C SER A 24 -0.71 -14.77 24.55
N VAL A 25 -0.81 -15.05 23.24
CA VAL A 25 -0.38 -16.32 22.65
C VAL A 25 1.13 -16.28 22.39
N LYS A 26 1.89 -17.17 23.04
CA LYS A 26 3.37 -17.20 22.97
C LYS A 26 3.90 -17.22 21.53
N GLY A 27 3.35 -18.06 20.65
CA GLY A 27 3.79 -18.16 19.26
C GLY A 27 3.53 -16.88 18.44
N VAL A 28 2.41 -16.18 18.71
CA VAL A 28 2.10 -14.91 18.06
C VAL A 28 3.01 -13.81 18.57
N ARG A 29 3.28 -13.76 19.88
CA ARG A 29 4.20 -12.80 20.48
C ARG A 29 5.62 -12.91 19.91
N GLU A 30 6.14 -14.12 19.79
CA GLU A 30 7.46 -14.37 19.20
C GLU A 30 7.50 -13.95 17.72
N SER A 31 6.45 -14.29 16.97
CA SER A 31 6.32 -13.90 15.56
C SER A 31 6.20 -12.37 15.40
N ALA A 32 5.38 -11.72 16.22
CA ALA A 32 5.19 -10.27 16.21
C ALA A 32 6.50 -9.55 16.55
N PHE A 33 7.23 -10.01 17.57
CA PHE A 33 8.54 -9.45 17.90
C PHE A 33 9.55 -9.66 16.77
N GLY A 34 9.51 -10.83 16.10
CA GLY A 34 10.29 -11.09 14.89
C GLY A 34 9.98 -10.10 13.77
N LEU A 35 8.70 -9.83 13.51
CA LEU A 35 8.25 -8.86 12.51
C LEU A 35 8.70 -7.44 12.84
N VAL A 36 8.54 -7.00 14.09
CA VAL A 36 9.00 -5.68 14.55
C VAL A 36 10.51 -5.54 14.39
N ARG A 37 11.27 -6.58 14.76
CA ARG A 37 12.73 -6.60 14.60
C ARG A 37 13.15 -6.53 13.12
N GLN A 38 12.42 -7.20 12.23
CA GLN A 38 12.65 -7.13 10.78
C GLN A 38 12.26 -5.78 10.19
N ALA A 39 11.14 -5.20 10.65
CA ALA A 39 10.68 -3.88 10.25
C ALA A 39 11.66 -2.75 10.67
N LEU A 40 12.40 -2.97 11.75
CA LEU A 40 13.43 -2.06 12.29
C LEU A 40 14.85 -2.34 11.78
N LEU A 41 15.01 -3.15 10.72
CA LEU A 41 16.31 -3.23 10.05
C LEU A 41 16.65 -1.89 9.42
N SER A 42 17.93 -1.50 9.48
CA SER A 42 18.42 -0.19 9.01
C SER A 42 17.99 0.16 7.58
N LYS A 43 17.90 -0.84 6.70
CA LYS A 43 17.39 -0.66 5.33
C LYS A 43 15.90 -0.29 5.28
N LEU A 44 15.06 -0.92 6.11
CA LEU A 44 13.62 -0.63 6.15
C LEU A 44 13.33 0.70 6.84
N ILE A 45 14.06 1.05 7.90
CA ILE A 45 13.93 2.35 8.56
C ILE A 45 14.16 3.49 7.55
N LEU A 46 15.15 3.38 6.67
CA LEU A 46 15.40 4.39 5.63
C LEU A 46 14.21 4.51 4.66
N ILE A 47 13.57 3.40 4.30
CA ILE A 47 12.37 3.38 3.46
C ILE A 47 11.20 4.06 4.18
N TRP A 48 11.00 3.77 5.48
CA TRP A 48 9.94 4.40 6.27
C TRP A 48 10.14 5.89 6.45
N LEU A 49 11.38 6.32 6.73
CA LEU A 49 11.72 7.74 6.85
C LEU A 49 11.56 8.47 5.52
N SER A 50 11.98 7.87 4.40
CA SER A 50 11.79 8.48 3.08
C SER A 50 10.32 8.58 2.69
N LEU A 51 9.49 7.57 3.03
CA LEU A 51 8.04 7.61 2.83
C LEU A 51 7.39 8.68 3.73
N ALA A 52 7.81 8.81 4.99
CA ALA A 52 7.33 9.85 5.90
C ALA A 52 7.68 11.25 5.38
N ALA A 53 8.92 11.46 4.94
CA ALA A 53 9.34 12.73 4.34
C ALA A 53 8.51 13.05 3.08
N TYR A 54 8.26 12.05 2.23
CA TYR A 54 7.42 12.22 1.06
C TYR A 54 5.97 12.57 1.41
N ALA A 55 5.38 11.90 2.41
CA ALA A 55 4.04 12.21 2.90
C ALA A 55 3.95 13.64 3.44
N VAL A 56 4.97 14.12 4.17
CA VAL A 56 5.03 15.52 4.63
C VAL A 56 5.06 16.48 3.44
N ILE A 57 5.86 16.20 2.41
CA ILE A 57 5.91 17.03 1.18
C ILE A 57 4.53 17.08 0.51
N LEU A 58 3.83 15.95 0.41
CA LEU A 58 2.47 15.91 -0.15
C LEU A 58 1.50 16.75 0.66
N VAL A 59 1.50 16.62 1.99
CA VAL A 59 0.63 17.39 2.89
C VAL A 59 0.90 18.88 2.79
N LEU A 60 2.18 19.28 2.76
CA LEU A 60 2.56 20.68 2.58
C LEU A 60 2.08 21.22 1.21
N GLY A 61 2.27 20.45 0.14
CA GLY A 61 1.76 20.83 -1.19
C GLY A 61 0.23 20.97 -1.22
N LEU A 62 -0.50 20.05 -0.58
CA LEU A 62 -1.96 20.13 -0.48
C LEU A 62 -2.43 21.30 0.39
N ARG A 63 -1.66 21.67 1.42
CA ARG A 63 -1.93 22.83 2.27
C ARG A 63 -1.80 24.14 1.49
N GLU A 64 -0.77 24.29 0.67
CA GLU A 64 -0.59 25.48 -0.19
C GLU A 64 -1.70 25.61 -1.25
N LEU A 65 -2.25 24.48 -1.71
CA LEU A 65 -3.41 24.45 -2.62
C LEU A 65 -4.75 24.71 -1.90
N GLY A 66 -4.74 24.89 -0.57
CA GLY A 66 -5.96 25.05 0.24
C GLY A 66 -6.80 23.79 0.39
N LEU A 67 -6.28 22.62 -0.02
CA LEU A 67 -6.99 21.34 0.03
C LEU A 67 -6.82 20.61 1.36
N TRP A 68 -5.78 20.94 2.13
CA TRP A 68 -5.50 20.33 3.43
C TRP A 68 -5.60 21.33 4.56
N THR A 69 -6.35 20.97 5.61
CA THR A 69 -6.48 21.75 6.86
C THR A 69 -6.06 20.89 8.06
N ILE A 70 -5.82 21.53 9.20
CA ILE A 70 -5.39 20.85 10.44
C ILE A 70 -6.42 19.82 10.94
N GLU A 71 -7.69 19.98 10.56
CA GLU A 71 -8.77 19.05 10.91
C GLU A 71 -8.53 17.65 10.32
N LEU A 72 -7.87 17.57 9.15
CA LEU A 72 -7.57 16.32 8.44
C LEU A 72 -6.27 15.65 8.92
N LEU A 73 -5.60 16.21 9.94
CA LEU A 73 -4.36 15.66 10.47
C LEU A 73 -4.56 14.24 11.02
N LYS A 74 -5.67 14.02 11.72
CA LYS A 74 -6.02 12.71 12.30
C LYS A 74 -6.09 11.64 11.20
N ASP A 75 -6.82 11.94 10.13
CA ASP A 75 -7.07 10.99 9.04
C ASP A 75 -5.80 10.75 8.23
N THR A 76 -4.98 11.78 8.05
CA THR A 76 -3.65 11.66 7.41
C THR A 76 -2.73 10.74 8.21
N LEU A 77 -2.72 10.83 9.54
CA LEU A 77 -1.89 9.96 10.40
C LEU A 77 -2.38 8.51 10.37
N ILE A 78 -3.70 8.30 10.42
CA ILE A 78 -4.31 6.97 10.32
C ILE A 78 -3.99 6.35 8.96
N TRP A 79 -4.19 7.10 7.87
CA TRP A 79 -3.82 6.68 6.52
C TRP A 79 -2.34 6.34 6.41
N PHE A 80 -1.46 7.15 6.99
CA PHE A 80 -0.02 6.90 6.93
C PHE A 80 0.33 5.59 7.65
N GLY A 81 -0.12 5.42 8.89
CA GLY A 81 0.22 4.27 9.73
C GLY A 81 -0.36 2.94 9.26
N PHE A 82 -1.61 2.92 8.81
CA PHE A 82 -2.30 1.67 8.42
C PHE A 82 -2.32 1.42 6.91
N GLY A 83 -2.30 2.48 6.10
CA GLY A 83 -2.33 2.39 4.63
C GLY A 83 -0.95 2.52 4.01
N ALA A 84 -0.33 3.69 4.13
CA ALA A 84 0.87 4.05 3.38
C ALA A 84 2.06 3.13 3.70
N LEU A 85 2.25 2.74 4.96
CA LEU A 85 3.31 1.79 5.37
C LEU A 85 3.17 0.42 4.69
N ALA A 86 1.99 0.01 4.24
CA ALA A 86 1.82 -1.27 3.57
C ALA A 86 2.22 -1.22 2.08
N TYR A 87 2.24 -0.04 1.44
CA TYR A 87 2.45 0.08 0.00
C TYR A 87 3.78 -0.52 -0.51
N PRO A 88 4.95 -0.28 0.12
CA PRO A 88 6.21 -0.86 -0.34
C PRO A 88 6.17 -2.39 -0.46
N PHE A 89 5.42 -3.07 0.41
CA PHE A 89 5.28 -4.53 0.39
C PHE A 89 4.33 -5.01 -0.69
N GLN A 90 3.19 -4.33 -0.86
CA GLN A 90 2.17 -4.72 -1.85
C GLN A 90 2.69 -4.61 -3.29
N PHE A 91 3.52 -3.61 -3.56
CA PHE A 91 4.00 -3.30 -4.91
C PHE A 91 5.38 -3.87 -5.24
N HIS A 92 5.93 -4.74 -4.38
CA HIS A 92 7.17 -5.45 -4.65
C HIS A 92 7.06 -6.40 -5.86
N ASN A 93 5.87 -6.96 -6.15
CA ASN A 93 5.71 -7.94 -7.23
C ASN A 93 5.40 -7.29 -8.60
N PRO A 94 6.28 -7.45 -9.63
CA PRO A 94 6.18 -6.75 -10.92
C PRO A 94 4.94 -7.07 -11.76
N GLN A 95 4.38 -8.27 -11.60
CA GLN A 95 3.33 -8.77 -12.50
C GLN A 95 1.90 -8.33 -12.12
N LYS A 96 1.70 -7.87 -10.88
CA LYS A 96 0.37 -7.49 -10.38
C LYS A 96 0.05 -6.00 -10.52
N THR A 97 1.06 -5.18 -10.77
CA THR A 97 0.99 -3.70 -10.68
C THR A 97 0.01 -3.03 -11.67
N PRO A 98 0.00 -3.32 -12.98
CA PRO A 98 -0.81 -2.55 -13.94
C PRO A 98 -2.32 -2.85 -13.84
N ARG A 99 -2.67 -4.08 -13.45
CA ARG A 99 -4.06 -4.53 -13.30
C ARG A 99 -4.70 -3.92 -12.05
N VAL A 100 -3.92 -3.78 -10.97
CA VAL A 100 -4.38 -3.16 -9.72
C VAL A 100 -4.69 -1.67 -9.93
N ILE A 101 -3.83 -0.90 -10.62
CA ILE A 101 -4.07 0.53 -10.88
C ILE A 101 -5.34 0.74 -11.72
N ARG A 102 -5.51 -0.06 -12.78
CA ARG A 102 -6.66 0.09 -13.68
C ARG A 102 -7.97 -0.23 -12.96
N VAL A 103 -7.98 -1.24 -12.09
CA VAL A 103 -9.17 -1.59 -11.29
C VAL A 103 -9.42 -0.55 -10.18
N LEU A 104 -8.37 -0.11 -9.48
CA LEU A 104 -8.49 0.85 -8.37
C LEU A 104 -8.98 2.23 -8.83
N VAL A 105 -8.51 2.70 -9.99
CA VAL A 105 -8.88 4.02 -10.53
C VAL A 105 -10.22 3.99 -11.26
N ARG A 106 -10.52 2.92 -12.02
CA ARG A 106 -11.70 2.87 -12.88
C ARG A 106 -12.96 2.43 -12.15
N ASP A 107 -12.86 1.44 -11.27
CA ASP A 107 -14.04 0.72 -10.77
C ASP A 107 -14.35 1.04 -9.30
N SER A 108 -13.40 1.61 -8.54
CA SER A 108 -13.55 1.81 -7.09
C SER A 108 -13.86 3.24 -6.67
N LEU A 109 -13.41 4.29 -7.38
CA LEU A 109 -13.41 5.62 -6.77
C LEU A 109 -14.81 6.18 -6.46
N SER A 110 -15.78 6.08 -7.37
CA SER A 110 -17.10 6.69 -7.12
C SER A 110 -17.86 6.02 -5.99
N VAL A 111 -17.96 4.68 -6.00
CA VAL A 111 -18.73 3.93 -5.00
C VAL A 111 -17.99 3.89 -3.67
N LEU A 112 -16.66 3.73 -3.68
CA LEU A 112 -15.87 3.70 -2.46
C LEU A 112 -15.90 5.05 -1.74
N ILE A 113 -15.76 6.16 -2.47
CA ILE A 113 -15.87 7.52 -1.89
C ILE A 113 -17.27 7.73 -1.30
N ILE A 114 -18.35 7.37 -2.01
CA ILE A 114 -19.71 7.52 -1.48
C ILE A 114 -19.87 6.72 -0.18
N VAL A 115 -19.40 5.47 -0.16
CA VAL A 115 -19.48 4.63 1.04
C VAL A 115 -18.64 5.22 2.18
N GLU A 116 -17.43 5.67 1.91
CA GLU A 116 -16.51 6.26 2.89
C GLU A 116 -17.11 7.51 3.55
N VAL A 117 -17.68 8.41 2.73
CA VAL A 117 -18.35 9.63 3.20
C VAL A 117 -19.58 9.31 4.05
N LEU A 118 -20.39 8.34 3.65
CA LEU A 118 -21.57 7.91 4.40
C LEU A 118 -21.15 7.28 5.75
N VAL A 119 -20.09 6.47 5.74
CA VAL A 119 -19.51 5.84 6.91
C VAL A 119 -18.97 6.89 7.89
N GLU A 120 -18.25 7.90 7.41
CA GLU A 120 -17.64 8.95 8.23
C GLU A 120 -18.67 9.93 8.80
N THR A 121 -19.66 10.32 7.98
CA THR A 121 -20.69 11.29 8.37
C THR A 121 -21.71 10.70 9.35
N TYR A 122 -22.12 9.44 9.13
CA TYR A 122 -23.20 8.82 9.90
C TYR A 122 -22.69 7.65 10.72
N THR A 123 -22.33 7.96 11.96
CA THR A 123 -22.00 6.94 12.96
C THR A 123 -23.21 6.60 13.83
N PHE A 124 -23.24 5.37 14.34
CA PHE A 124 -24.24 4.95 15.33
C PHE A 124 -23.81 5.39 16.73
N SER A 125 -24.68 5.20 17.73
CA SER A 125 -24.28 5.39 19.11
C SER A 125 -23.17 4.40 19.49
N LEU A 126 -22.30 4.80 20.41
CA LEU A 126 -21.15 3.99 20.82
C LEU A 126 -21.51 2.54 21.22
N PRO A 127 -22.58 2.26 21.99
CA PRO A 127 -22.94 0.88 22.31
C PRO A 127 -23.30 0.03 21.08
N ILE A 128 -23.95 0.64 20.09
CA ILE A 128 -24.33 -0.03 18.84
C ILE A 128 -23.08 -0.32 18.00
N GLU A 129 -22.19 0.66 17.82
CA GLU A 129 -20.93 0.47 17.09
C GLU A 129 -20.07 -0.63 17.74
N LEU A 130 -20.04 -0.69 19.08
CA LEU A 130 -19.28 -1.70 19.83
C LEU A 130 -19.76 -3.13 19.58
N ILE A 131 -21.03 -3.33 19.18
CA ILE A 131 -21.61 -4.62 18.81
C ILE A 131 -21.43 -4.90 17.32
N ILE A 132 -21.67 -3.89 16.46
CA ILE A 132 -21.60 -4.05 15.00
C ILE A 132 -20.17 -4.39 14.56
N VAL A 133 -19.17 -3.63 15.01
CA VAL A 133 -17.76 -3.79 14.61
C VAL A 133 -17.25 -5.23 14.78
N PRO A 134 -17.32 -5.87 15.97
CA PRO A 134 -16.83 -7.23 16.15
C PRO A 134 -17.69 -8.25 15.41
N THR A 135 -19.00 -8.04 15.31
CA THR A 135 -19.91 -8.96 14.62
C THR A 135 -19.57 -9.05 13.14
N VAL A 136 -19.42 -7.90 12.47
CA VAL A 136 -19.03 -7.84 11.05
C VAL A 136 -17.62 -8.42 10.85
N THR A 137 -16.69 -8.09 11.76
CA THR A 137 -15.31 -8.59 11.69
C THR A 137 -15.25 -10.11 11.85
N LEU A 138 -16.02 -10.70 12.78
CA LEU A 138 -16.11 -12.14 12.97
C LEU A 138 -16.68 -12.86 11.75
N ILE A 139 -17.77 -12.34 11.16
CA ILE A 139 -18.35 -12.89 9.92
C ILE A 139 -17.31 -12.89 8.80
N ALA A 140 -16.59 -11.77 8.62
CA ALA A 140 -15.55 -11.65 7.60
C ALA A 140 -14.38 -12.61 7.84
N MET A 141 -13.91 -12.74 9.09
CA MET A 141 -12.84 -13.68 9.45
C MET A 141 -13.26 -15.14 9.21
N MET A 142 -14.49 -15.51 9.61
CA MET A 142 -15.03 -16.84 9.35
C MET A 142 -15.14 -17.12 7.85
N GLY A 143 -15.59 -16.13 7.06
CA GLY A 143 -15.65 -16.22 5.60
C GLY A 143 -14.27 -16.47 4.99
N ALA A 144 -13.27 -15.68 5.39
CA ALA A 144 -11.90 -15.83 4.91
C ALA A 144 -11.28 -17.19 5.27
N VAL A 145 -11.52 -17.70 6.49
CA VAL A 145 -11.06 -19.03 6.90
C VAL A 145 -11.77 -20.14 6.13
N ALA A 146 -13.08 -19.99 5.86
CA ALA A 146 -13.84 -20.95 5.07
C ALA A 146 -13.37 -21.01 3.61
N GLU A 147 -12.89 -19.90 3.02
CA GLU A 147 -12.32 -19.90 1.66
C GLU A 147 -11.01 -20.68 1.55
N MET A 148 -10.24 -20.79 2.63
CA MET A 148 -8.96 -21.51 2.63
C MET A 148 -9.11 -23.03 2.46
N ARG A 149 -10.32 -23.58 2.69
CA ARG A 149 -10.59 -25.02 2.58
C ARG A 149 -11.66 -25.27 1.53
N GLU A 150 -11.36 -26.13 0.55
CA GLU A 150 -12.31 -26.42 -0.53
C GLU A 150 -13.64 -26.99 -0.03
N GLU A 151 -13.61 -27.73 1.07
CA GLU A 151 -14.76 -28.32 1.77
C GLU A 151 -15.76 -27.29 2.31
N HIS A 152 -15.34 -26.04 2.53
CA HIS A 152 -16.16 -24.99 3.14
C HIS A 152 -16.51 -23.84 2.19
N LYS A 153 -16.27 -24.00 0.87
CA LYS A 153 -16.62 -22.99 -0.14
C LYS A 153 -18.10 -22.57 -0.10
N THR A 154 -19.01 -23.48 0.20
CA THR A 154 -20.44 -23.16 0.36
C THR A 154 -20.69 -22.23 1.54
N VAL A 155 -20.02 -22.47 2.67
CA VAL A 155 -20.11 -21.62 3.87
C VAL A 155 -19.51 -20.24 3.60
N ALA A 156 -18.37 -20.17 2.92
CA ALA A 156 -17.76 -18.91 2.49
C ALA A 156 -18.72 -18.08 1.63
N LYS A 157 -19.41 -18.72 0.67
CA LYS A 157 -20.39 -18.04 -0.20
C LYS A 157 -21.60 -17.52 0.59
N VAL A 158 -22.11 -18.29 1.55
CA VAL A 158 -23.22 -17.85 2.42
C VAL A 158 -22.77 -16.69 3.30
N LEU A 159 -21.62 -16.78 3.94
CA LEU A 159 -21.07 -15.70 4.77
C LEU A 159 -20.81 -14.43 3.96
N GLY A 160 -20.29 -14.57 2.74
CA GLY A 160 -20.14 -13.44 1.80
C GLY A 160 -21.47 -12.79 1.44
N ASN A 161 -22.52 -13.57 1.18
CA ASN A 161 -23.86 -13.05 0.91
C ASN A 161 -24.46 -12.35 2.15
N VAL A 162 -24.29 -12.91 3.34
CA VAL A 162 -24.71 -12.29 4.61
C VAL A 162 -23.97 -10.98 4.82
N GLN A 163 -22.66 -10.94 4.60
CA GLN A 163 -21.85 -9.73 4.71
C GLN A 163 -22.29 -8.66 3.71
N ALA A 164 -22.58 -9.04 2.46
CA ALA A 164 -23.13 -8.13 1.47
C ALA A 164 -24.49 -7.56 1.91
N LEU A 165 -25.39 -8.41 2.42
CA LEU A 165 -26.70 -7.99 2.93
C LEU A 165 -26.56 -7.01 4.10
N VAL A 166 -25.69 -7.31 5.07
CA VAL A 166 -25.40 -6.41 6.20
C VAL A 166 -24.88 -5.07 5.68
N GLY A 167 -23.95 -5.08 4.73
CA GLY A 167 -23.44 -3.88 4.08
C GLY A 167 -24.55 -3.04 3.43
N PHE A 168 -25.42 -3.68 2.64
CA PHE A 168 -26.56 -3.01 2.00
C PHE A 168 -27.55 -2.42 3.02
N VAL A 169 -27.87 -3.15 4.09
CA VAL A 169 -28.75 -2.65 5.16
C VAL A 169 -28.15 -1.44 5.86
N LEU A 170 -26.86 -1.49 6.20
CA LEU A 170 -26.17 -0.36 6.82
C LEU A 170 -26.16 0.87 5.89
N ILE A 171 -25.85 0.69 4.60
CA ILE A 171 -25.90 1.77 3.61
C ILE A 171 -27.32 2.33 3.50
N ALA A 172 -28.34 1.49 3.41
CA ALA A 172 -29.74 1.94 3.31
C ALA A 172 -30.17 2.77 4.53
N ILE A 173 -29.78 2.35 5.75
CA ILE A 173 -30.04 3.10 6.98
C ILE A 173 -29.34 4.46 6.94
N VAL A 174 -28.07 4.49 6.51
CA VAL A 174 -27.29 5.72 6.43
C VAL A 174 -27.85 6.67 5.38
N VAL A 175 -28.20 6.18 4.18
CA VAL A 175 -28.84 6.98 3.13
C VAL A 175 -30.19 7.54 3.60
N ARG A 176 -31.00 6.74 4.31
CA ARG A 176 -32.25 7.23 4.88
C ARG A 176 -32.02 8.34 5.90
N ARG A 177 -31.01 8.20 6.78
CA ARG A 177 -30.65 9.26 7.74
C ARG A 177 -30.16 10.51 7.03
N ALA A 178 -29.36 10.35 5.97
CA ALA A 178 -28.88 11.45 5.16
C ALA A 178 -30.00 12.22 4.44
N ALA A 179 -31.05 11.52 4.01
CA ALA A 179 -32.22 12.16 3.39
C ALA A 179 -33.08 12.95 4.39
N ILE A 180 -33.06 12.59 5.69
CA ILE A 180 -33.86 13.23 6.73
C ILE A 180 -33.11 14.42 7.35
N ASP A 181 -31.80 14.30 7.54
CA ASP A 181 -30.95 15.35 8.09
C ASP A 181 -29.67 15.48 7.25
N PRO A 182 -29.73 16.22 6.13
CA PRO A 182 -28.57 16.61 5.35
C PRO A 182 -27.79 17.66 6.15
N GLY A 183 -27.10 17.21 7.20
CA GLY A 183 -26.28 18.07 8.05
C GLY A 183 -25.11 18.68 7.28
N HIS A 184 -24.63 19.83 7.76
CA HIS A 184 -23.49 20.59 7.22
C HIS A 184 -22.16 19.78 7.17
N SER A 185 -22.12 18.60 7.79
CA SER A 185 -20.94 17.73 7.88
C SER A 185 -20.67 16.86 6.66
N PHE A 186 -21.60 16.75 5.70
CA PHE A 186 -21.40 15.93 4.49
C PHE A 186 -20.25 16.46 3.62
N VAL A 187 -20.12 17.79 3.47
CA VAL A 187 -19.05 18.40 2.67
C VAL A 187 -17.68 18.16 3.32
N ALA A 188 -17.59 18.28 4.65
CA ALA A 188 -16.35 18.02 5.37
C ALA A 188 -15.90 16.56 5.24
N ALA A 189 -16.82 15.60 5.39
CA ALA A 189 -16.55 14.18 5.19
C ALA A 189 -16.20 13.83 3.73
N LEU A 190 -16.83 14.50 2.77
CA LEU A 190 -16.47 14.37 1.35
C LEU A 190 -15.04 14.84 1.10
N LEU A 191 -14.64 15.95 1.70
CA LEU A 191 -13.28 16.48 1.57
C LEU A 191 -12.24 15.55 2.23
N SER A 192 -12.51 15.03 3.43
CA SER A 192 -11.59 14.10 4.11
C SER A 192 -11.42 12.78 3.35
N SER A 193 -12.53 12.16 2.93
CA SER A 193 -12.51 10.93 2.13
C SER A 193 -11.78 11.14 0.79
N LEU A 194 -12.05 12.25 0.09
CA LEU A 194 -11.39 12.56 -1.18
C LEU A 194 -9.91 12.86 -0.99
N LEU A 195 -9.53 13.53 0.12
CA LEU A 195 -8.13 13.78 0.46
C LEU A 195 -7.36 12.46 0.65
N ILE A 196 -7.93 11.48 1.36
CA ILE A 196 -7.28 10.16 1.57
C ILE A 196 -7.04 9.46 0.24
N VAL A 197 -8.02 9.50 -0.67
CA VAL A 197 -7.88 8.97 -2.04
C VAL A 197 -6.78 9.69 -2.80
N VAL A 198 -6.76 11.02 -2.76
CA VAL A 198 -5.74 11.85 -3.43
C VAL A 198 -4.35 11.56 -2.87
N LEU A 199 -4.18 11.48 -1.54
CA LEU A 199 -2.92 11.12 -0.89
C LEU A 199 -2.47 9.72 -1.32
N SER A 200 -3.37 8.74 -1.33
CA SER A 200 -3.08 7.37 -1.76
C SER A 200 -2.60 7.33 -3.21
N LEU A 201 -3.28 8.02 -4.12
CA LEU A 201 -2.87 8.13 -5.53
C LEU A 201 -1.56 8.92 -5.67
N ALA A 202 -1.35 9.97 -4.88
CA ALA A 202 -0.16 10.79 -4.89
C ALA A 202 1.06 10.08 -4.30
N THR A 203 0.91 8.97 -3.57
CA THR A 203 2.06 8.11 -3.20
C THR A 203 2.59 7.27 -4.35
N TRP A 204 1.87 7.20 -5.47
CA TRP A 204 2.24 6.38 -6.61
C TRP A 204 3.63 6.70 -7.21
N PRO A 205 4.00 7.97 -7.43
CA PRO A 205 5.33 8.33 -7.93
C PRO A 205 6.44 7.85 -6.99
N PHE A 206 6.21 7.93 -5.67
CA PHE A 206 7.16 7.42 -4.68
C PHE A 206 7.34 5.90 -4.79
N ILE A 207 6.24 5.15 -4.95
CA ILE A 207 6.30 3.68 -5.11
C ILE A 207 7.08 3.33 -6.39
N CYS A 208 6.86 4.06 -7.48
CA CYS A 208 7.60 3.86 -8.73
C CYS A 208 9.09 4.13 -8.56
N PHE A 209 9.43 5.21 -7.86
CA PHE A 209 10.82 5.55 -7.54
C PHE A 209 11.48 4.48 -6.67
N LEU A 210 10.81 4.04 -5.61
CA LEU A 210 11.29 2.99 -4.72
C LEU A 210 11.53 1.67 -5.48
N ARG A 211 10.66 1.34 -6.43
CA ARG A 211 10.82 0.18 -7.29
C ARG A 211 12.06 0.27 -8.19
N LEU A 212 12.35 1.45 -8.74
CA LEU A 212 13.58 1.67 -9.51
C LEU A 212 14.81 1.54 -8.63
N PHE A 213 14.75 2.09 -7.43
CA PHE A 213 15.81 1.98 -6.44
C PHE A 213 16.11 0.51 -6.07
N PHE A 214 15.08 -0.30 -5.82
CA PHE A 214 15.28 -1.74 -5.55
C PHE A 214 15.82 -2.51 -6.76
N ALA A 215 15.35 -2.21 -7.97
CA ALA A 215 15.89 -2.84 -9.18
C ALA A 215 17.37 -2.48 -9.39
N TYR A 216 17.75 -1.25 -9.03
CA TYR A 216 19.13 -0.79 -9.04
C TYR A 216 19.99 -1.52 -7.99
N GLU A 217 19.54 -1.63 -6.73
CA GLU A 217 20.26 -2.39 -5.69
C GLU A 217 20.39 -3.87 -6.06
N ASP A 218 19.32 -4.50 -6.53
CA ASP A 218 19.30 -5.92 -6.94
C ASP A 218 20.31 -6.17 -8.07
N MET A 219 20.42 -5.25 -9.03
CA MET A 219 21.39 -5.36 -10.11
C MET A 219 22.84 -5.22 -9.62
N LEU A 220 23.11 -4.29 -8.70
CA LEU A 220 24.43 -4.17 -8.08
C LEU A 220 24.83 -5.45 -7.32
N TRP A 221 23.86 -6.16 -6.73
CA TRP A 221 24.07 -7.41 -6.01
C TRP A 221 24.17 -8.66 -6.90
N ARG A 222 23.41 -8.72 -7.98
CA ARG A 222 23.44 -9.88 -8.89
C ARG A 222 24.64 -9.88 -9.83
N ILE A 223 25.14 -8.72 -10.21
CA ILE A 223 26.35 -8.64 -11.03
C ILE A 223 27.55 -9.01 -10.13
N GLY A 224 28.19 -10.14 -10.44
CA GLY A 224 29.33 -10.68 -9.71
C GLY A 224 30.61 -9.89 -9.99
N TRP A 225 30.63 -8.62 -9.59
CA TRP A 225 31.73 -7.70 -9.89
C TRP A 225 33.09 -8.25 -9.45
N LYS A 226 34.06 -8.29 -10.37
CA LYS A 226 35.46 -8.61 -10.03
C LYS A 226 36.02 -7.62 -9.00
N LYS A 227 36.91 -8.09 -8.11
CA LYS A 227 37.49 -7.30 -7.01
C LYS A 227 38.17 -5.99 -7.45
N ASN A 228 38.68 -5.93 -8.69
CA ASN A 228 39.40 -4.77 -9.24
C ASN A 228 38.49 -3.64 -9.76
N VAL A 229 37.16 -3.80 -9.72
CA VAL A 229 36.24 -2.78 -10.22
C VAL A 229 35.95 -1.73 -9.14
N SER A 230 36.22 -0.46 -9.44
CA SER A 230 35.99 0.67 -8.53
C SER A 230 34.51 0.84 -8.16
N ARG A 231 34.20 1.29 -6.92
CA ARG A 231 32.80 1.48 -6.48
C ARG A 231 32.04 2.45 -7.40
N VAL A 232 32.72 3.49 -7.88
CA VAL A 232 32.17 4.49 -8.80
C VAL A 232 31.75 3.83 -10.12
N PHE A 233 32.58 2.95 -10.67
CA PHE A 233 32.28 2.27 -11.93
C PHE A 233 31.09 1.31 -11.82
N LYS A 234 30.91 0.64 -10.67
CA LYS A 234 29.73 -0.22 -10.43
C LYS A 234 28.43 0.58 -10.49
N HIS A 235 28.41 1.74 -9.83
CA HIS A 235 27.24 2.63 -9.80
C HIS A 235 26.97 3.24 -11.19
N PHE A 236 28.03 3.67 -11.87
CA PHE A 236 27.96 4.19 -13.24
C PHE A 236 27.39 3.16 -14.21
N SER A 237 27.89 1.93 -14.17
CA SER A 237 27.44 0.83 -15.02
C SER A 237 25.99 0.47 -14.75
N ALA A 238 25.62 0.39 -13.47
CA ALA A 238 24.25 0.10 -13.07
C ALA A 238 23.26 1.18 -13.54
N PHE A 239 23.64 2.45 -13.41
CA PHE A 239 22.85 3.58 -13.92
C PHE A 239 22.73 3.57 -15.45
N ARG A 240 23.82 3.30 -16.17
CA ARG A 240 23.84 3.22 -17.64
C ARG A 240 22.92 2.10 -18.16
N ILE A 241 22.97 0.91 -17.57
CA ILE A 241 22.10 -0.20 -17.92
C ILE A 241 20.63 0.16 -17.64
N LEU A 242 20.33 0.79 -16.49
CA LEU A 242 18.97 1.19 -16.15
C LEU A 242 18.40 2.25 -17.12
N ARG A 243 19.27 3.18 -17.58
CA ARG A 243 18.93 4.14 -18.63
C ARG A 243 18.70 3.47 -19.99
N HIS A 244 19.52 2.48 -20.35
CA HIS A 244 19.33 1.69 -21.57
C HIS A 244 17.98 0.96 -21.56
N LEU A 245 17.59 0.44 -20.41
CA LEU A 245 16.28 -0.19 -20.17
C LEU A 245 15.13 0.82 -20.00
N GLN A 246 15.35 2.11 -20.28
CA GLN A 246 14.36 3.19 -20.17
C GLN A 246 13.64 3.25 -18.81
N TYR A 247 14.36 2.98 -17.72
CA TYR A 247 13.78 2.93 -16.36
C TYR A 247 12.63 1.90 -16.24
N ARG A 248 12.63 0.84 -17.06
CA ARG A 248 11.70 -0.28 -16.90
C ARG A 248 12.27 -1.29 -15.92
N SER A 249 11.86 -1.18 -14.65
CA SER A 249 12.23 -2.14 -13.60
C SER A 249 11.83 -3.60 -13.91
N THR A 250 10.80 -3.83 -14.73
CA THR A 250 10.43 -5.18 -15.23
C THR A 250 11.46 -5.78 -16.19
N ALA A 251 12.22 -4.96 -16.90
CA ALA A 251 13.17 -5.39 -17.92
C ALA A 251 14.54 -5.75 -17.34
N VAL A 252 14.81 -5.37 -16.07
CA VAL A 252 16.07 -5.60 -15.38
C VAL A 252 16.36 -7.09 -15.19
N ALA A 253 15.41 -7.87 -14.66
CA ALA A 253 15.62 -9.30 -14.44
C ALA A 253 15.83 -10.10 -15.75
N PRO A 254 15.03 -9.91 -16.82
CA PRO A 254 15.28 -10.51 -18.12
C PRO A 254 16.63 -10.11 -18.76
N PHE A 255 17.04 -8.85 -18.59
CA PHE A 255 18.34 -8.38 -19.09
C PHE A 255 19.51 -9.06 -18.37
N ILE A 256 19.47 -9.10 -17.03
CA ILE A 256 20.50 -9.78 -16.23
C ILE A 256 20.56 -11.26 -16.59
N ARG A 257 19.42 -11.94 -16.75
CA ARG A 257 19.39 -13.37 -17.11
C ARG A 257 19.99 -13.63 -18.48
N ARG A 258 19.74 -12.76 -19.47
CA ARG A 258 20.27 -12.89 -20.84
C ARG A 258 21.76 -12.63 -20.92
N ASN A 259 22.26 -11.68 -20.12
CA ASN A 259 23.64 -11.19 -20.20
C ASN A 259 24.49 -11.63 -19.00
N ALA A 260 24.03 -12.60 -18.19
CA ALA A 260 24.65 -12.99 -16.92
C ALA A 260 26.14 -13.32 -17.02
N PHE A 261 26.55 -14.03 -18.08
CA PHE A 261 27.94 -14.42 -18.29
C PHE A 261 28.81 -13.21 -18.67
N LYS A 262 28.37 -12.40 -19.64
CA LYS A 262 29.10 -11.23 -20.13
C LYS A 262 29.17 -10.09 -19.11
N LEU A 263 28.15 -9.96 -18.25
CA LEU A 263 28.11 -8.96 -17.18
C LEU A 263 29.23 -9.14 -16.15
N ASN A 264 29.71 -10.36 -15.92
CA ASN A 264 30.82 -10.63 -15.00
C ASN A 264 32.18 -10.19 -15.56
N ASP A 265 32.28 -10.03 -16.89
CA ASP A 265 33.51 -9.61 -17.57
C ASP A 265 33.56 -8.11 -17.85
N VAL A 266 32.51 -7.35 -17.50
CA VAL A 266 32.51 -5.89 -17.62
C VAL A 266 33.38 -5.26 -16.53
N VAL A 267 34.55 -4.76 -16.93
CA VAL A 267 35.53 -4.10 -16.04
C VAL A 267 35.70 -2.61 -16.38
N ASP A 268 35.42 -2.21 -17.62
CA ASP A 268 35.64 -0.86 -18.16
C ASP A 268 34.46 -0.36 -19.02
N GLN A 269 34.46 0.95 -19.30
CA GLN A 269 33.36 1.61 -20.00
C GLN A 269 33.16 1.07 -21.43
N ASN A 270 34.23 0.68 -22.11
CA ASN A 270 34.15 0.16 -23.48
C ASN A 270 33.47 -1.21 -23.51
N SER A 271 33.80 -2.11 -22.57
CA SER A 271 33.12 -3.40 -22.45
C SER A 271 31.64 -3.26 -22.12
N LEU A 272 31.28 -2.25 -21.31
CA LEU A 272 29.88 -1.94 -21.03
C LEU A 272 29.15 -1.45 -22.28
N GLU A 273 29.74 -0.53 -23.03
CA GLU A 273 29.12 0.01 -24.25
C GLU A 273 28.99 -1.04 -25.37
N ALA A 274 29.97 -1.95 -25.49
CA ALA A 274 29.88 -3.09 -26.39
C ALA A 274 28.71 -4.02 -26.03
N LEU A 275 28.53 -4.34 -24.74
CA LEU A 275 27.43 -5.17 -24.26
C LEU A 275 26.06 -4.52 -24.50
N LEU A 276 25.94 -3.20 -24.28
CA LEU A 276 24.71 -2.46 -24.55
C LEU A 276 24.41 -2.35 -26.05
N GLY A 277 25.45 -2.26 -26.89
CA GLY A 277 25.31 -2.27 -28.35
C GLY A 277 24.80 -3.61 -28.88
N GLU A 278 25.34 -4.73 -28.39
CA GLU A 278 24.89 -6.08 -28.76
C GLU A 278 23.45 -6.36 -28.31
N ASP A 279 23.07 -5.94 -27.09
CA ASP A 279 21.70 -6.13 -26.59
C ASP A 279 20.70 -5.31 -27.41
N ARG A 280 21.07 -4.09 -27.83
CA ARG A 280 20.25 -3.25 -28.72
C ARG A 280 19.99 -3.92 -30.06
N ASN A 281 21.02 -4.50 -30.67
CA ASN A 281 20.90 -5.15 -31.98
C ASN A 281 20.06 -6.44 -31.90
N ARG A 282 20.13 -7.18 -30.79
CA ARG A 282 19.27 -8.37 -30.56
C ARG A 282 17.82 -8.04 -30.26
N ALA A 283 17.50 -6.80 -29.88
CA ALA A 283 16.14 -6.35 -29.61
C ALA A 283 15.45 -5.75 -30.84
N SER A 284 16.20 -5.49 -31.92
CA SER A 284 15.71 -5.00 -33.21
C SER A 284 15.45 -6.09 -34.25
N ASP A 285 15.91 -7.32 -33.99
CA ASP A 285 15.59 -8.54 -34.75
C ASP A 285 14.37 -9.26 -34.13
#